data_AF-A0A0T5NYD9-F1
#
_entry.id   AF-A0A0T5NYD9-F1
#
_cell.length_a   1.000
_cell.length_b   1.000
_cell.length_c   1.000
_cell.angle_alpha   90.00
_cell.angle_beta   90.00
_cell.angle_gamma   90.00
#
_symmetry.space_group_name_H-M   'P 1'
#
loop_
_entity.id
_entity.type
_entity.pdbx_description
1 polymer ?
#
loop_
_entity_poly.entity_id
_entity_poly.type
_entity_poly.pdbx_seq_one_letter_code
_entity_poly.pdbx_strand_id
1 'polypeptide(L)'
;MPIARLPNGKFLYFAHVPKCAGTAVERYMIDRFGALGMHDGTYAARSDGDAWSLSPPQHMPETVRRDLLPDTLFDAVFATVRHPLLRLRSAFLFQREVERSLPAAMPFHRWIETLPRSLALAPYALHRHLRPMVETVPANATVFRIEDGLDAVVAWLDRQAGTDDGPREIGTANRLADRLPDAQPGVPLSRKVMARVAEIYADDYARFDYPIDPDDTKKDT
;
A
#
# COMPACT_ATOMS: atom_id res chain seq x y z
N MET A 1 -5.60 5.25 6.10
CA MET A 1 -6.71 4.79 6.90
C MET A 1 -8.06 5.20 6.32
N PRO A 2 -8.44 4.82 5.09
CA PRO A 2 -9.82 5.03 4.66
C PRO A 2 -10.82 4.25 5.52
N ILE A 3 -11.90 4.93 5.92
CA ILE A 3 -13.02 4.35 6.68
C ILE A 3 -14.29 4.46 5.84
N ALA A 4 -14.95 3.35 5.58
CA ALA A 4 -16.26 3.34 4.92
C ALA A 4 -17.37 3.07 5.93
N ARG A 5 -18.52 3.71 5.73
CA ARG A 5 -19.78 3.29 6.35
C ARG A 5 -20.53 2.43 5.35
N LEU A 6 -20.78 1.17 5.71
CA LEU A 6 -21.48 0.22 4.85
C LEU A 6 -23.01 0.44 4.90
N PRO A 7 -23.77 -0.03 3.89
CA PRO A 7 -25.22 0.15 3.84
C PRO A 7 -25.98 -0.41 5.05
N ASN A 8 -25.46 -1.48 5.65
CA ASN A 8 -26.00 -2.08 6.88
C ASN A 8 -25.60 -1.35 8.18
N GLY A 9 -24.97 -0.18 8.08
CA GLY A 9 -24.58 0.66 9.21
C GLY A 9 -23.21 0.34 9.82
N LYS A 10 -22.55 -0.73 9.38
CA LYS A 10 -21.21 -1.13 9.88
C LYS A 10 -20.11 -0.18 9.42
N PHE A 11 -19.04 -0.10 10.22
CA PHE A 11 -17.82 0.59 9.85
C PHE A 11 -16.73 -0.38 9.39
N LEU A 12 -16.19 -0.08 8.22
CA LEU A 12 -15.13 -0.84 7.58
C LEU A 12 -13.86 0.01 7.54
N TYR A 13 -12.75 -0.54 8.00
CA TYR A 13 -11.42 0.07 7.90
C TYR A 13 -10.58 -0.62 6.81
N PHE A 14 -10.14 0.16 5.83
CA PHE A 14 -9.11 -0.26 4.88
C PHE A 14 -7.72 0.23 5.31
N ALA A 15 -6.85 -0.70 5.72
CA ALA A 15 -5.45 -0.41 6.02
C ALA A 15 -4.64 -0.25 4.72
N HIS A 16 -4.70 0.95 4.14
CA HIS A 16 -4.02 1.30 2.89
C HIS A 16 -2.49 1.25 3.06
N VAL A 17 -1.88 0.19 2.51
CA VAL A 17 -0.43 0.07 2.35
C VAL A 17 0.01 0.74 1.04
N PRO A 18 0.96 1.69 1.07
CA PRO A 18 1.43 2.35 -0.15
C PRO A 18 1.97 1.36 -1.18
N LYS A 19 1.64 1.59 -2.46
CA LYS A 19 2.01 0.77 -3.63
C LYS A 19 1.41 -0.64 -3.67
N CYS A 20 0.36 -0.89 -2.90
CA CYS A 20 -0.42 -2.14 -2.87
C CYS A 20 -1.85 -1.93 -3.41
N ALA A 21 -1.98 -1.22 -4.53
CA ALA A 21 -3.27 -0.91 -5.18
C ALA A 21 -4.27 -0.05 -4.35
N GLY A 22 -3.80 0.64 -3.31
CA GLY A 22 -4.68 1.39 -2.40
C GLY A 22 -5.60 2.41 -3.09
N THR A 23 -5.09 3.23 -4.03
CA THR A 23 -5.94 4.19 -4.76
C THR A 23 -7.04 3.52 -5.60
N ALA A 24 -6.78 2.33 -6.15
CA ALA A 24 -7.78 1.59 -6.92
C ALA A 24 -8.90 1.09 -6.02
N VAL A 25 -8.54 0.51 -4.87
CA VAL A 25 -9.48 0.05 -3.85
C VAL A 25 -10.28 1.22 -3.26
N GLU A 26 -9.63 2.36 -3.00
CA GLU A 26 -10.30 3.57 -2.51
C GLU A 26 -11.37 4.07 -3.49
N ARG A 27 -11.04 4.18 -4.78
CA ARG A 27 -12.01 4.58 -5.81
C ARG A 27 -13.18 3.61 -5.87
N TYR A 28 -12.89 2.31 -5.89
CA TYR A 28 -13.92 1.27 -5.84
C TYR A 28 -14.84 1.42 -4.62
N MET A 29 -14.26 1.63 -3.43
CA MET A 29 -15.03 1.83 -2.20
C MET A 29 -15.84 3.14 -2.24
N ILE A 30 -15.33 4.21 -2.86
CA ILE A 30 -16.06 5.46 -3.04
C ILE A 30 -17.26 5.26 -3.95
N ASP A 31 -17.06 4.62 -5.09
CA ASP A 31 -18.13 4.36 -6.06
C ASP A 31 -19.24 3.47 -5.47
N ARG A 32 -18.88 2.61 -4.52
CA ARG A 32 -19.79 1.64 -3.91
C ARG A 32 -20.47 2.11 -2.62
N PHE A 33 -19.72 2.77 -1.73
CA PHE A 33 -20.16 3.11 -0.37
C PHE A 33 -20.21 4.62 -0.13
N GLY A 34 -19.84 5.43 -1.11
CA GLY A 34 -19.79 6.89 -1.00
C GLY A 34 -18.53 7.40 -0.30
N ALA A 35 -18.61 8.60 0.26
CA ALA A 35 -17.44 9.29 0.81
C ALA A 35 -16.77 8.48 1.94
N LEU A 36 -15.44 8.38 1.86
CA LEU A 36 -14.62 7.73 2.88
C LEU A 36 -14.20 8.73 3.96
N GLY A 37 -14.27 8.32 5.23
CA GLY A 37 -13.63 9.01 6.34
C GLY A 37 -12.11 8.82 6.32
N MET A 38 -11.37 9.76 6.92
CA MET A 38 -9.90 9.72 7.00
C MET A 38 -9.22 9.49 5.64
N HIS A 39 -9.77 10.17 4.62
CA HIS A 39 -9.32 10.13 3.24
C HIS A 39 -9.07 11.55 2.73
N ASP A 40 -7.84 11.82 2.31
CA ASP A 40 -7.44 13.07 1.65
C ASP A 40 -6.82 12.75 0.29
N GLY A 41 -7.64 12.73 -0.75
CA GLY A 41 -7.20 12.39 -2.12
C GLY A 41 -6.35 13.47 -2.78
N THR A 42 -6.29 14.68 -2.20
CA THR A 42 -5.56 15.84 -2.76
C THR A 42 -4.33 16.19 -1.94
N TYR A 43 -3.98 15.40 -0.93
CA TYR A 43 -2.85 15.66 -0.03
C TYR A 43 -1.54 16.00 -0.76
N ALA A 44 -1.22 15.29 -1.84
CA ALA A 44 0.01 15.51 -2.61
C ALA A 44 0.09 16.88 -3.31
N ALA A 45 -1.04 17.60 -3.44
CA ALA A 45 -1.10 18.95 -4.00
C ALA A 45 -0.99 20.05 -2.94
N ARG A 46 -0.93 19.69 -1.65
CA ARG A 46 -0.80 20.67 -0.55
C ARG A 46 0.65 21.11 -0.40
N SER A 47 0.85 22.36 0.00
CA SER A 47 2.15 22.84 0.46
C SER A 47 2.45 22.29 1.87
N ASP A 48 3.71 22.31 2.29
CA ASP A 48 4.10 21.90 3.64
C ASP A 48 3.40 22.72 4.73
N GLY A 49 3.04 23.98 4.46
CA GLY A 49 2.30 24.85 5.39
C GLY A 49 0.80 24.55 5.46
N ASP A 50 0.22 24.00 4.40
CA ASP A 50 -1.21 23.64 4.30
C ASP A 50 -1.47 22.16 4.66
N ALA A 51 -0.41 21.36 4.75
CA ALA A 51 -0.47 19.98 5.18
C ALA A 51 -0.73 19.91 6.69
N TRP A 52 -1.83 19.26 7.07
CA TRP A 52 -2.23 19.11 8.47
C TRP A 52 -1.49 17.98 9.20
N SER A 53 -0.62 17.25 8.50
CA SER A 53 0.18 16.14 9.02
C SER A 53 1.45 15.95 8.17
N LEU A 54 2.31 15.00 8.53
CA LEU A 54 3.55 14.68 7.79
C LEU A 54 3.34 13.65 6.66
N SER A 55 2.17 13.02 6.61
CA SER A 55 1.80 12.04 5.59
C SER A 55 0.28 11.98 5.45
N PRO A 56 -0.26 11.66 4.27
CA PRO A 56 -1.70 11.55 4.09
C PRO A 56 -2.32 10.58 5.09
N PRO A 57 -3.56 10.81 5.55
CA PRO A 57 -4.23 9.94 6.52
C PRO A 57 -4.34 8.51 6.01
N GLN A 58 -4.33 8.30 4.69
CA GLN A 58 -4.21 7.02 4.01
C GLN A 58 -3.06 6.16 4.57
N HIS A 59 -1.91 6.76 4.90
CA HIS A 59 -0.70 6.03 5.31
C HIS A 59 -0.44 6.04 6.82
N MET A 60 -1.47 6.37 7.61
CA MET A 60 -1.38 6.39 9.07
C MET A 60 -0.82 5.06 9.61
N PRO A 61 0.20 5.09 10.48
CA PRO A 61 0.70 3.90 11.17
C PRO A 61 -0.39 3.27 12.05
N GLU A 62 -0.36 1.95 12.20
CA GLU A 62 -1.30 1.21 13.05
C GLU A 62 -1.22 1.64 14.52
N THR A 63 -0.03 1.99 15.01
CA THR A 63 0.16 2.49 16.37
C THR A 63 -0.61 3.80 16.59
N VAL A 64 -0.44 4.77 15.69
CA VAL A 64 -1.16 6.05 15.74
C VAL A 64 -2.67 5.85 15.59
N ARG A 65 -3.09 4.91 14.74
CA ARG A 65 -4.51 4.58 14.63
C ARG A 65 -5.07 4.12 15.98
N ARG A 66 -4.40 3.20 16.69
CA ARG A 66 -4.84 2.67 17.99
C ARG A 66 -4.94 3.75 19.06
N ASP A 67 -4.03 4.72 19.04
CA ASP A 67 -4.04 5.84 19.99
C ASP A 67 -5.24 6.77 19.78
N LEU A 68 -5.70 6.91 18.52
CA LEU A 68 -6.77 7.85 18.16
C LEU A 68 -8.16 7.20 18.07
N LEU A 69 -8.22 5.93 17.65
CA LEU A 69 -9.46 5.24 17.30
C LEU A 69 -9.46 3.82 17.88
N PRO A 70 -10.45 3.48 18.74
CA PRO A 70 -10.50 2.18 19.40
C PRO A 70 -10.78 1.07 18.39
N ASP A 71 -10.25 -0.13 18.64
CA ASP A 71 -10.46 -1.29 17.77
C ASP A 71 -11.94 -1.67 17.65
N THR A 72 -12.74 -1.38 18.69
CA THR A 72 -14.19 -1.62 18.72
C THR A 72 -14.99 -0.69 17.79
N LEU A 73 -14.37 0.31 17.17
CA LEU A 73 -15.03 1.16 16.19
C LEU A 73 -15.32 0.42 14.88
N PHE A 74 -14.51 -0.59 14.53
CA PHE A 74 -14.56 -1.23 13.22
C PHE A 74 -15.18 -2.62 13.33
N ASP A 75 -16.26 -2.84 12.57
CA ASP A 75 -16.87 -4.16 12.42
C ASP A 75 -16.04 -5.08 11.52
N ALA A 76 -15.29 -4.47 10.59
CA ALA A 76 -14.45 -5.18 9.65
C ALA A 76 -13.19 -4.38 9.32
N VAL A 77 -12.09 -5.10 9.10
CA VAL A 77 -10.78 -4.53 8.79
C VAL A 77 -10.12 -5.37 7.70
N PHE A 78 -9.58 -4.72 6.68
CA PHE A 78 -8.81 -5.41 5.65
C PHE A 78 -7.64 -4.58 5.12
N ALA A 79 -6.72 -5.26 4.45
CA ALA A 79 -5.58 -4.66 3.77
C ALA A 79 -5.33 -5.35 2.44
N THR A 80 -4.78 -4.60 1.49
CA THR A 80 -4.10 -5.16 0.33
C THR A 80 -2.60 -5.04 0.55
N VAL A 81 -1.87 -6.12 0.29
CA VAL A 81 -0.42 -6.21 0.42
C VAL A 81 0.21 -6.64 -0.89
N ARG A 82 1.53 -6.53 -0.97
CA ARG A 82 2.30 -6.85 -2.17
C ARG A 82 3.64 -7.44 -1.75
N HIS A 83 4.22 -8.30 -2.57
CA HIS A 83 5.57 -8.81 -2.35
C HIS A 83 6.54 -7.65 -2.01
N PRO A 84 7.28 -7.69 -0.86
CA PRO A 84 8.03 -6.54 -0.37
C PRO A 84 9.03 -5.96 -1.39
N LEU A 85 9.76 -6.82 -2.10
CA LEU A 85 10.66 -6.39 -3.18
C LEU A 85 9.95 -5.69 -4.35
N LEU A 86 8.82 -6.23 -4.81
CA LEU A 86 8.07 -5.63 -5.92
C LEU A 86 7.42 -4.31 -5.52
N ARG A 87 6.97 -4.21 -4.27
CA ARG A 87 6.48 -2.97 -3.65
C ARG A 87 7.59 -1.93 -3.61
N LEU A 88 8.76 -2.27 -3.10
CA LEU A 88 9.91 -1.36 -3.00
C LEU A 88 10.40 -0.92 -4.38
N ARG A 89 10.47 -1.83 -5.36
CA ARG A 89 10.78 -1.50 -6.77
C ARG A 89 9.76 -0.51 -7.34
N SER A 90 8.47 -0.70 -7.04
CA SER A 90 7.43 0.23 -7.47
C SER A 90 7.55 1.61 -6.82
N ALA A 91 7.94 1.68 -5.55
CA ALA A 91 8.22 2.93 -4.86
C ALA A 91 9.44 3.62 -5.49
N PHE A 92 10.54 2.90 -5.70
CA PHE A 92 11.75 3.41 -6.35
C PHE A 92 11.46 4.05 -7.70
N LEU A 93 10.82 3.31 -8.60
CA LEU A 93 10.50 3.80 -9.94
C LEU A 93 9.56 5.00 -9.90
N PHE A 94 8.58 5.00 -9.00
CA PHE A 94 7.71 6.16 -8.83
C PHE A 94 8.50 7.40 -8.39
N GLN A 95 9.40 7.26 -7.42
CA GLN A 95 10.22 8.36 -6.93
C GLN A 95 11.21 8.89 -7.97
N ARG A 96 11.82 7.99 -8.75
CA ARG A 96 12.81 8.37 -9.76
C ARG A 96 12.16 8.95 -11.01
N GLU A 97 11.12 8.30 -11.53
CA GLU A 97 10.57 8.62 -12.85
C GLU A 97 9.41 9.61 -12.80
N VAL A 98 8.60 9.59 -11.73
CA VAL A 98 7.38 10.40 -11.62
C VAL A 98 7.64 11.62 -10.74
N GLU A 99 8.04 11.40 -9.48
CA GLU A 99 8.29 12.50 -8.53
C GLU A 99 9.64 13.21 -8.78
N ARG A 100 10.55 12.56 -9.53
CA ARG A 100 11.91 13.05 -9.80
C ARG A 100 12.68 13.47 -8.53
N SER A 101 12.35 12.84 -7.40
CA SER A 101 12.96 13.07 -6.09
C SER A 101 14.28 12.31 -5.91
N LEU A 102 14.59 11.40 -6.82
CA LEU A 102 15.85 10.69 -6.91
C LEU A 102 16.59 11.10 -8.19
N PRO A 103 17.95 11.13 -8.18
CA PRO A 103 18.72 11.31 -9.41
C PRO A 103 18.34 10.28 -10.47
N ALA A 104 18.20 10.70 -11.74
CA ALA A 104 17.84 9.80 -12.83
C ALA A 104 18.81 8.61 -12.99
N ALA A 105 20.09 8.84 -12.73
CA ALA A 105 21.14 7.82 -12.75
C ALA A 105 21.23 6.97 -11.47
N MET A 106 20.39 7.22 -10.45
CA MET A 106 20.38 6.45 -9.20
C MET A 106 20.08 4.98 -9.53
N PRO A 107 20.97 4.03 -9.19
CA PRO A 107 20.69 2.62 -9.39
C PRO A 107 19.98 2.04 -8.16
N PHE A 108 19.03 1.13 -8.39
CA PHE A 108 18.16 0.58 -7.34
C PHE A 108 18.92 -0.04 -6.15
N HIS A 109 19.97 -0.82 -6.43
CA HIS A 109 20.77 -1.46 -5.39
C HIS A 109 21.46 -0.43 -4.47
N ARG A 110 21.90 0.74 -4.99
CA ARG A 110 22.50 1.79 -4.15
C ARG A 110 21.44 2.46 -3.29
N TRP A 111 20.25 2.68 -3.83
CA TRP A 111 19.14 3.24 -3.06
C TRP A 111 18.75 2.33 -1.90
N ILE A 112 18.70 1.01 -2.12
CA ILE A 112 18.44 0.02 -1.06
C ILE A 112 19.42 0.17 0.11
N GLU A 113 20.72 0.36 -0.17
CA GLU A 113 21.72 0.52 0.91
C GLU A 113 21.51 1.77 1.77
N THR A 114 20.77 2.77 1.27
CA THR A 114 20.44 3.97 2.05
C THR A 114 19.23 3.77 2.98
N LEU A 115 18.40 2.75 2.73
CA LEU A 115 17.12 2.57 3.41
C LEU A 115 17.23 2.43 4.93
N PRO A 116 18.17 1.67 5.52
CA PRO A 116 18.26 1.56 6.98
C PRO A 116 18.44 2.93 7.66
N ARG A 117 19.27 3.81 7.06
CA ARG A 117 19.45 5.17 7.56
C ARG A 117 18.18 6.00 7.40
N SER A 118 17.51 5.92 6.25
CA SER A 118 16.23 6.63 6.03
C SER A 118 15.14 6.18 7.00
N LEU A 119 15.04 4.88 7.26
CA LEU A 119 14.07 4.31 8.20
C LEU A 119 14.32 4.75 9.64
N ALA A 120 15.59 4.86 10.04
CA ALA A 120 15.98 5.28 11.39
C ALA A 120 15.83 6.79 11.63
N LEU A 121 16.19 7.63 10.64
CA LEU A 121 16.28 9.08 10.83
C LEU A 121 15.06 9.85 10.33
N ALA A 122 14.28 9.27 9.41
CA ALA A 122 13.16 9.94 8.75
C ALA A 122 11.94 9.00 8.65
N PRO A 123 11.23 8.74 9.76
CA PRO A 123 10.15 7.75 9.80
C PRO A 123 8.95 8.06 8.88
N TYR A 124 8.82 9.32 8.43
CA TYR A 124 7.81 9.77 7.47
C TYR A 124 8.34 9.98 6.06
N ALA A 125 9.59 9.61 5.78
CA ALA A 125 10.19 9.75 4.45
C ALA A 125 9.28 9.19 3.35
N LEU A 126 9.12 9.97 2.29
CA LEU A 126 8.24 9.66 1.17
C LEU A 126 6.82 9.30 1.63
N HIS A 127 6.24 10.06 2.55
CA HIS A 127 4.90 9.77 3.10
C HIS A 127 4.78 8.34 3.63
N ARG A 128 5.82 7.83 4.29
CA ARG A 128 5.93 6.45 4.83
C ARG A 128 5.95 5.31 3.80
N HIS A 129 6.16 5.59 2.51
CA HIS A 129 6.22 4.54 1.47
C HIS A 129 7.34 3.51 1.70
N LEU A 130 8.38 3.85 2.46
CA LEU A 130 9.50 2.96 2.77
C LEU A 130 9.23 2.06 3.96
N ARG A 131 8.22 2.36 4.79
CA ARG A 131 7.96 1.60 6.01
C ARG A 131 7.49 0.19 5.69
N PRO A 132 7.85 -0.82 6.50
CA PRO A 132 7.28 -2.15 6.43
C PRO A 132 5.75 -2.11 6.44
N MET A 133 5.12 -2.97 5.65
CA MET A 133 3.66 -3.07 5.57
C MET A 133 3.07 -3.50 6.93
N VAL A 134 3.81 -4.30 7.70
CA VAL A 134 3.40 -4.74 9.05
C VAL A 134 3.09 -3.58 9.99
N GLU A 135 3.71 -2.42 9.80
CA GLU A 135 3.46 -1.22 10.61
C GLU A 135 2.14 -0.51 10.29
N THR A 136 1.53 -0.83 9.15
CA THR A 136 0.26 -0.24 8.70
C THR A 136 -0.89 -1.23 8.86
N VAL A 137 -0.65 -2.53 8.69
CA VAL A 137 -1.72 -3.54 8.68
C VAL A 137 -2.03 -3.99 10.12
N PRO A 138 -3.27 -3.85 10.62
CA PRO A 138 -3.70 -4.41 11.90
C PRO A 138 -3.56 -5.93 11.96
N ALA A 139 -3.23 -6.49 13.13
CA ALA A 139 -3.03 -7.93 13.28
C ALA A 139 -4.28 -8.77 12.93
N ASN A 140 -5.48 -8.21 13.15
CA ASN A 140 -6.77 -8.84 12.87
C ASN A 140 -7.33 -8.53 11.46
N ALA A 141 -6.58 -7.83 10.61
CA ALA A 141 -7.04 -7.48 9.27
C ALA A 141 -7.15 -8.73 8.38
N THR A 142 -8.20 -8.80 7.56
CA THR A 142 -8.22 -9.71 6.41
C THR A 142 -7.22 -9.20 5.36
N VAL A 143 -6.29 -10.04 4.92
CA VAL A 143 -5.21 -9.64 4.01
C VAL A 143 -5.43 -10.22 2.62
N PHE A 144 -5.29 -9.39 1.59
CA PHE A 144 -5.33 -9.77 0.19
C PHE A 144 -4.01 -9.42 -0.49
N ARG A 145 -3.36 -10.40 -1.14
CA ARG A 145 -2.16 -10.15 -1.94
C ARG A 145 -2.59 -9.70 -3.33
N ILE A 146 -2.05 -8.59 -3.82
CA ILE A 146 -2.47 -8.09 -5.14
C ILE A 146 -2.00 -8.99 -6.30
N GLU A 147 -1.00 -9.83 -6.05
CA GLU A 147 -0.51 -10.87 -6.94
C GLU A 147 -1.57 -11.95 -7.23
N ASP A 148 -2.49 -12.17 -6.28
CA ASP A 148 -3.59 -13.14 -6.38
C ASP A 148 -4.83 -12.54 -7.09
N GLY A 149 -4.74 -11.28 -7.54
CA GLY A 149 -5.87 -10.51 -8.06
C GLY A 149 -6.68 -9.81 -6.97
N LEU A 150 -7.68 -9.02 -7.38
CA LEU A 150 -8.50 -8.21 -6.46
C LEU A 150 -9.97 -8.68 -6.38
N ASP A 151 -10.37 -9.71 -7.13
CA ASP A 151 -11.75 -10.20 -7.15
C ASP A 151 -12.20 -10.71 -5.78
N ALA A 152 -11.28 -11.31 -5.02
CA ALA A 152 -11.53 -11.75 -3.65
C ALA A 152 -11.88 -10.59 -2.70
N VAL A 153 -11.36 -9.38 -2.97
CA VAL A 153 -11.72 -8.17 -2.20
C VAL A 153 -13.18 -7.81 -2.45
N VAL A 154 -13.63 -7.83 -3.71
CA VAL A 154 -15.03 -7.54 -4.09
C VAL A 154 -15.98 -8.49 -3.36
N ALA A 155 -15.73 -9.80 -3.49
CA ALA A 155 -16.56 -10.83 -2.86
C ALA A 155 -16.54 -10.71 -1.32
N TRP A 156 -15.42 -10.32 -0.72
CA TRP A 156 -15.35 -10.10 0.73
C TRP A 156 -16.15 -8.87 1.15
N LEU A 157 -16.06 -7.77 0.41
CA LEU A 157 -16.83 -6.55 0.66
C LEU A 157 -18.34 -6.79 0.55
N ASP A 158 -18.79 -7.65 -0.38
CA ASP A 158 -20.20 -8.05 -0.48
C ASP A 158 -20.69 -8.68 0.82
N ARG A 159 -19.90 -9.59 1.41
CA ARG A 159 -20.23 -10.24 2.68
C ARG A 159 -20.26 -9.26 3.84
N GLN A 160 -19.36 -8.28 3.86
CA GLN A 160 -19.37 -7.26 4.91
C GLN A 160 -20.56 -6.30 4.79
N ALA A 161 -20.90 -5.91 3.56
CA ALA A 161 -21.99 -4.98 3.26
C ALA A 161 -23.38 -5.64 3.37
N GLY A 162 -23.48 -6.94 3.14
CA GLY A 162 -24.76 -7.67 3.05
C GLY A 162 -25.51 -7.43 1.74
N THR A 163 -24.83 -6.90 0.72
CA THR A 163 -25.36 -6.65 -0.64
C THR A 163 -24.20 -6.72 -1.64
N ASP A 164 -24.48 -7.03 -2.90
CA ASP A 164 -23.54 -7.01 -4.02
C ASP A 164 -23.68 -5.75 -4.90
N ASP A 165 -24.52 -4.80 -4.50
CA ASP A 165 -24.72 -3.52 -5.20
C ASP A 165 -23.40 -2.78 -5.48
N GLY A 166 -23.30 -2.18 -6.66
CA GLY A 166 -22.20 -1.34 -7.12
C GLY A 166 -21.28 -2.01 -8.15
N PRO A 167 -20.10 -1.42 -8.42
CA PRO A 167 -19.14 -1.97 -9.37
C PRO A 167 -18.69 -3.38 -8.98
N ARG A 168 -18.39 -4.20 -9.98
CA ARG A 168 -18.01 -5.62 -9.80
C ARG A 168 -16.52 -5.89 -10.04
N GLU A 169 -15.79 -4.88 -10.48
CA GLU A 169 -14.37 -4.96 -10.75
C GLU A 169 -13.65 -3.77 -10.12
N ILE A 170 -12.50 -4.05 -9.50
CA ILE A 170 -11.59 -3.01 -9.04
C ILE A 170 -10.71 -2.62 -10.22
N GLY A 171 -11.00 -1.45 -10.80
CA GLY A 171 -10.24 -0.92 -11.93
C GLY A 171 -8.78 -0.64 -11.58
N THR A 172 -7.97 -0.28 -12.58
CA THR A 172 -6.58 0.08 -12.35
C THR A 172 -6.41 1.57 -12.06
N ALA A 173 -5.56 1.91 -11.09
CA ALA A 173 -5.20 3.31 -10.80
C ALA A 173 -3.70 3.45 -10.55
N ASN A 174 -3.12 4.58 -10.95
CA ASN A 174 -1.72 4.95 -10.71
C ASN A 174 -0.70 3.89 -11.16
N ARG A 175 -0.96 3.20 -12.29
CA ARG A 175 0.03 2.29 -12.87
C ARG A 175 1.17 3.12 -13.45
N LEU A 176 2.39 2.64 -13.24
CA LEU A 176 3.58 3.29 -13.78
C LEU A 176 3.58 3.25 -15.32
N ALA A 177 3.09 2.16 -15.91
CA ALA A 177 3.01 2.00 -17.37
C ALA A 177 2.15 3.09 -18.03
N ASP A 178 1.05 3.50 -17.39
CA ASP A 178 0.17 4.54 -17.93
C ASP A 178 0.83 5.93 -17.88
N ARG A 179 1.82 6.11 -16.97
CA ARG A 179 2.56 7.35 -16.78
C ARG A 179 3.89 7.40 -17.57
N LEU A 180 4.38 6.24 -17.98
CA LEU A 180 5.62 6.06 -18.76
C LEU A 180 5.30 5.13 -19.94
N PRO A 181 4.80 5.70 -21.06
CA PRO A 181 4.45 4.91 -22.24
C PRO A 181 5.68 4.27 -22.92
N ASP A 182 6.87 4.85 -22.71
CA ASP A 182 8.14 4.25 -23.11
C ASP A 182 8.62 3.21 -22.08
N ALA A 183 9.14 2.09 -22.58
CA ALA A 183 9.43 0.86 -21.82
C ALA A 183 9.98 1.12 -20.41
N GLN A 184 9.32 0.54 -19.40
CA GLN A 184 9.77 0.64 -18.00
C GLN A 184 11.25 0.23 -17.91
N PRO A 185 12.13 1.06 -17.32
CA PRO A 185 13.52 0.69 -17.17
C PRO A 185 13.61 -0.61 -16.39
N GLY A 186 14.22 -1.63 -16.99
CA GLY A 186 14.47 -2.89 -16.30
C GLY A 186 15.30 -2.62 -15.05
N VAL A 187 14.73 -2.85 -13.88
CA VAL A 187 15.45 -2.82 -12.61
C VAL A 187 15.81 -4.27 -12.25
N PRO A 188 17.09 -4.67 -12.38
CA PRO A 188 17.49 -6.05 -12.13
C PRO A 188 17.29 -6.42 -10.65
N LEU A 189 16.67 -7.57 -10.42
CA LEU A 189 16.45 -8.14 -9.09
C LEU A 189 17.47 -9.26 -8.85
N SER A 190 18.73 -8.89 -8.63
CA SER A 190 19.79 -9.87 -8.35
C SER A 190 19.56 -10.55 -7.00
N ARG A 191 20.12 -11.75 -6.80
CA ARG A 191 20.07 -12.45 -5.50
C ARG A 191 20.55 -11.60 -4.33
N LYS A 192 21.56 -10.75 -4.55
CA LYS A 192 22.07 -9.81 -3.54
C LYS A 192 21.02 -8.76 -3.16
N VAL A 193 20.33 -8.20 -4.15
CA VAL A 193 19.22 -7.26 -3.93
C VAL A 193 18.08 -7.94 -3.17
N MET A 194 17.70 -9.16 -3.58
CA MET A 194 16.63 -9.92 -2.92
C MET A 194 16.96 -10.19 -1.45
N ALA A 195 18.17 -10.71 -1.16
CA ALA A 195 18.62 -10.97 0.20
C ALA A 195 18.64 -9.70 1.07
N ARG A 196 19.12 -8.57 0.52
CA ARG A 196 19.17 -7.31 1.26
C ARG A 196 17.79 -6.76 1.59
N VAL A 197 16.84 -6.87 0.66
CA VAL A 197 15.45 -6.47 0.91
C VAL A 197 14.76 -7.42 1.88
N ALA A 198 15.04 -8.73 1.82
CA ALA A 198 14.54 -9.71 2.78
C ALA A 198 15.01 -9.42 4.21
N GLU A 199 16.26 -8.95 4.38
CA GLU A 199 16.76 -8.52 5.69
C GLU A 199 16.03 -7.26 6.19
N ILE A 200 15.87 -6.24 5.35
CA ILE A 200 15.25 -4.96 5.74
C ILE A 200 13.76 -5.13 6.06
N TYR A 201 13.06 -6.01 5.34
CA TYR A 201 11.61 -6.22 5.43
C TYR A 201 11.27 -7.61 5.96
N ALA A 202 12.11 -8.20 6.82
CA ALA A 202 11.96 -9.57 7.30
C ALA A 202 10.56 -9.85 7.89
N ASP A 203 10.02 -8.90 8.66
CA ASP A 203 8.69 -9.01 9.26
C ASP A 203 7.57 -9.05 8.22
N ASP A 204 7.71 -8.33 7.10
CA ASP A 204 6.71 -8.37 6.02
C ASP A 204 6.72 -9.74 5.34
N TYR A 205 7.91 -10.29 5.05
CA TYR A 205 8.03 -11.63 4.45
C TYR A 205 7.44 -12.69 5.38
N ALA A 206 7.78 -12.64 6.67
CA ALA A 206 7.29 -13.60 7.65
C ALA A 206 5.77 -13.49 7.88
N ARG A 207 5.25 -12.26 8.01
CA ARG A 207 3.82 -12.05 8.34
C ARG A 207 2.90 -12.34 7.17
N PHE A 208 3.29 -11.99 5.96
CA PHE A 208 2.43 -12.12 4.77
C PHE A 208 2.79 -13.34 3.91
N ASP A 209 3.65 -14.21 4.44
CA ASP A 209 4.05 -15.49 3.84
C ASP A 209 4.50 -15.33 2.37
N TYR A 210 5.46 -14.43 2.18
CA TYR A 210 6.09 -14.24 0.87
C TYR A 210 7.40 -15.04 0.78
N PRO A 211 7.66 -15.72 -0.34
CA PRO A 211 9.00 -16.20 -0.66
C PRO A 211 9.94 -15.02 -0.90
N ILE A 212 11.25 -15.24 -0.75
CA ILE A 212 12.26 -14.20 -1.02
C ILE A 212 12.33 -13.88 -2.53
N ASP A 213 12.21 -14.90 -3.37
CA ASP A 213 12.16 -14.74 -4.82
C ASP A 213 10.70 -14.51 -5.26
N PRO A 214 10.39 -13.35 -5.88
CA PRO A 214 9.03 -13.08 -6.33
C PRO A 214 8.54 -14.06 -7.40
N ASP A 215 9.42 -14.74 -8.15
CA ASP A 215 9.00 -15.71 -9.16
C ASP A 215 8.52 -17.03 -8.53
N ASP A 216 8.84 -17.28 -7.26
CA ASP A 216 8.32 -18.44 -6.51
C ASP A 216 6.87 -18.23 -6.03
N THR A 217 6.35 -16.99 -6.04
CA THR A 217 4.94 -16.71 -5.67
C THR A 217 3.91 -17.38 -6.60
N LYS A 218 4.33 -17.81 -7.80
CA LYS A 218 3.45 -18.37 -8.83
C LYS A 218 3.44 -19.90 -8.90
N LYS A 219 4.17 -20.59 -8.01
CA LYS A 219 4.42 -22.04 -8.15
C LYS A 219 3.39 -22.94 -7.47
N ASP A 220 2.48 -22.39 -6.66
CA ASP A 220 1.48 -23.16 -5.91
C ASP A 220 0.02 -22.92 -6.40
N THR A 221 -0.19 -22.92 -7.72
CA THR A 221 -1.53 -23.01 -8.33
C THR A 221 -1.61 -24.18 -9.31
#